data_AF-A0A514WYC0-F1
#
_entry.id   AF-A0A514WYC0-F1
#
_cell.length_a   1.000
_cell.length_b   1.000
_cell.length_c   1.000
_cell.angle_alpha   90.00
_cell.angle_beta   90.00
_cell.angle_gamma   90.00
#
_symmetry.space_group_name_H-M   'P 1'
#
loop_
_entity.id
_entity.type
_entity.pdbx_description
1 polymer ?
#
loop_
_entity_poly.entity_id
_entity_poly.type
_entity_poly.pdbx_seq_one_letter_code
_entity_poly.pdbx_strand_id
1 'polypeptide(L)'
;MQHSGRTYFAYAFCFLSFAAFGYYHMQFNTDAPQGKTEMASEAEFETPQQCGDERNYLEKDLLQISPEFRNTRQSVEKGQPPRQCVSYIMKNFASLDTPMSFRSQCRNEKGEKLAAPVRSFKTNAEGKPEYFQSPCVTETYVNSVYNSLVDVAECFNIPLKELFPKLFNESGLHINTWASGGDSGVGQLTDNALSGDVFERYNGEEKNPSGFEWYVAEMLKSDKPSCKRIANVPAAFTFAVPAGQKLCSTEQAQNDPTCYRVWRKDVRCEFLAVPANPLRNVLTTAILYKNNQQRTTGIVYKGGVDYLDGQPYQKGTPYGGYIRRSDYVERMRKLGVSHPDQEVIKQMIMSLGFNAGIAAPKNILDDYLTFREKSQLKLADSDFNFQDTETGKWAVLTNFRTFWKGLSGTNDDYRAALKSVEVFNVLKMDAKKLQGRYAELRTYVQKQFKGIDKLPEAEQKKIELAVQTYVEKERKTWLDNSYEKAARLTFPEFVRIGHAKKAGGAPGYLSFIAVKYVELEKKLGHATCTEDKYLKF
;
A
#
# COMPACT_ATOMS: atom_id res chain seq x y z
N MET A 1 22.33 -18.41 -29.62
CA MET A 1 22.43 -17.84 -28.26
C MET A 1 21.46 -16.67 -28.18
N GLN A 2 20.26 -16.90 -27.66
CA GLN A 2 19.22 -15.89 -27.44
C GLN A 2 19.26 -15.52 -25.94
N HIS A 3 19.54 -14.26 -25.62
CA HIS A 3 19.28 -13.70 -24.30
C HIS A 3 18.14 -12.68 -24.37
N SER A 4 17.31 -12.79 -23.34
CA SER A 4 15.96 -12.24 -23.16
C SER A 4 15.90 -10.72 -23.02
N GLY A 5 15.12 -10.08 -23.90
CA GLY A 5 14.58 -8.74 -23.68
C GLY A 5 13.28 -8.81 -22.87
N ARG A 6 13.37 -8.60 -21.56
CA ARG A 6 12.19 -8.35 -20.69
C ARG A 6 12.58 -7.40 -19.56
N THR A 7 12.65 -6.10 -19.85
CA THR A 7 12.64 -5.06 -18.79
C THR A 7 12.10 -3.69 -19.23
N TYR A 8 11.71 -3.49 -20.50
CA TYR A 8 11.45 -2.14 -21.02
C TYR A 8 9.97 -1.71 -21.15
N PHE A 9 8.99 -2.57 -20.85
CA PHE A 9 7.58 -2.27 -21.18
C PHE A 9 6.74 -1.59 -20.09
N ALA A 10 7.26 -1.35 -18.89
CA ALA A 10 6.46 -0.81 -17.78
C ALA A 10 6.35 0.74 -17.73
N TYR A 11 7.19 1.48 -18.47
CA TYR A 11 7.27 2.95 -18.30
C TYR A 11 6.40 3.77 -19.27
N ALA A 12 5.89 3.19 -20.36
CA ALA A 12 5.31 3.97 -21.46
C ALA A 12 3.81 4.34 -21.31
N PHE A 13 3.05 3.74 -20.39
CA PHE A 13 1.58 3.88 -20.36
C PHE A 13 1.01 4.83 -19.29
N CYS A 14 1.84 5.57 -18.56
CA CYS A 14 1.37 6.54 -17.54
C CYS A 14 0.85 7.88 -18.13
N PHE A 15 0.76 8.03 -19.45
CA PHE A 15 0.93 9.34 -20.12
C PHE A 15 -0.28 10.23 -20.43
N LEU A 16 -1.53 9.83 -20.16
CA LEU A 16 -2.71 10.67 -20.47
C LEU A 16 -3.39 11.32 -19.26
N SER A 17 -2.72 11.37 -18.10
CA SER A 17 -3.28 11.89 -16.85
C SER A 17 -2.54 13.13 -16.30
N PHE A 18 -1.68 13.75 -17.11
CA PHE A 18 -0.59 14.60 -16.63
C PHE A 18 -0.88 16.11 -16.42
N ALA A 19 -2.15 16.57 -16.46
CA ALA A 19 -2.45 18.01 -16.38
C ALA A 19 -2.86 18.57 -14.99
N ALA A 20 -3.12 17.79 -13.94
CA ALA A 20 -3.95 18.28 -12.81
C ALA A 20 -3.38 18.28 -11.36
N PHE A 21 -2.07 18.26 -11.09
CA PHE A 21 -1.62 18.29 -9.67
C PHE A 21 -0.55 19.33 -9.35
N GLY A 22 -1.05 20.34 -8.63
CA GLY A 22 -0.32 21.37 -7.93
C GLY A 22 0.38 20.86 -6.66
N TYR A 23 1.34 21.66 -6.25
CA TYR A 23 2.07 21.60 -5.00
C TYR A 23 1.07 21.83 -3.85
N TYR A 24 0.66 20.78 -3.12
CA TYR A 24 -0.18 20.95 -1.94
C TYR A 24 0.70 20.96 -0.69
N HIS A 25 0.85 22.16 -0.13
CA HIS A 25 1.00 22.31 1.30
C HIS A 25 -0.17 21.54 1.95
N MET A 26 0.09 20.42 2.61
CA MET A 26 -0.84 19.92 3.62
C MET A 26 -0.76 20.93 4.76
N GLN A 27 -1.55 22.00 4.68
CA GLN A 27 -1.91 22.77 5.87
C GLN A 27 -2.86 21.87 6.66
N PHE A 28 -2.27 21.02 7.50
CA PHE A 28 -3.02 20.44 8.61
C PHE A 28 -3.43 21.62 9.49
N ASN A 29 -4.72 21.91 9.53
CA ASN A 29 -5.27 22.85 10.48
C ASN A 29 -5.13 22.19 11.86
N THR A 30 -4.03 22.46 12.56
CA THR A 30 -3.72 21.88 13.87
C THR A 30 -4.58 22.48 14.99
N ASP A 31 -5.28 23.57 14.73
CA ASP A 31 -6.05 24.33 15.71
C ASP A 31 -7.53 23.91 15.74
N ALA A 32 -7.80 22.61 15.91
CA ALA A 32 -9.13 22.17 16.28
C ALA A 32 -9.30 22.37 17.81
N PRO A 33 -10.32 23.11 18.28
CA PRO A 33 -10.52 23.36 19.70
C PRO A 33 -10.74 22.04 20.46
N GLN A 34 -10.08 21.89 21.61
CA GLN A 34 -10.25 20.78 22.57
C GLN A 34 -11.61 20.83 23.27
N GLY A 35 -12.70 20.81 22.50
CA GLY A 35 -14.05 20.59 23.01
C GLY A 35 -14.26 19.12 23.34
N LYS A 36 -15.02 18.84 24.40
CA LYS A 36 -15.50 17.48 24.75
C LYS A 36 -16.00 16.81 23.48
N THR A 37 -15.32 15.75 23.06
CA THR A 37 -15.72 14.94 21.91
C THR A 37 -16.97 14.18 22.33
N GLU A 38 -18.15 14.66 21.96
CA GLU A 38 -19.31 13.78 21.83
C GLU A 38 -18.83 12.62 20.95
N MET A 39 -18.84 11.40 21.48
CA MET A 39 -18.50 10.22 20.70
C MET A 39 -19.35 10.27 19.44
N ALA A 40 -18.68 10.27 18.28
CA ALA A 40 -19.33 10.36 16.99
C ALA A 40 -20.56 9.44 17.00
N SER A 41 -21.72 10.03 16.69
CA SER A 41 -23.00 9.33 16.52
C SER A 41 -22.78 8.05 15.71
N GLU A 42 -23.62 7.04 15.94
CA GLU A 42 -23.63 5.78 15.16
C GLU A 42 -23.26 6.05 13.71
N ALA A 43 -22.31 5.27 13.16
CA ALA A 43 -21.84 5.53 11.82
C ALA A 43 -23.02 5.49 10.86
N GLU A 44 -23.39 6.66 10.35
CA GLU A 44 -24.47 6.78 9.40
C GLU A 44 -24.10 5.91 8.19
N PHE A 45 -24.94 4.96 7.80
CA PHE A 45 -24.75 4.18 6.57
C PHE A 45 -25.40 4.92 5.40
N GLU A 46 -24.86 4.77 4.20
CA GLU A 46 -25.59 5.24 3.01
C GLU A 46 -26.72 4.25 2.69
N THR A 47 -27.86 4.75 2.21
CA THR A 47 -28.92 3.90 1.67
C THR A 47 -28.78 3.76 0.16
N PRO A 48 -29.22 2.64 -0.45
CA PRO A 48 -29.21 2.51 -1.89
C PRO A 48 -29.90 3.69 -2.60
N GLN A 49 -30.98 4.22 -2.04
CA GLN A 49 -31.71 5.36 -2.60
C GLN A 49 -30.89 6.65 -2.60
N GLN A 50 -30.00 6.86 -1.62
CA GLN A 50 -29.10 8.03 -1.58
C GLN A 50 -28.00 7.95 -2.66
N CYS A 51 -27.62 6.75 -3.05
CA CYS A 51 -26.43 6.50 -3.86
C CYS A 51 -26.67 6.38 -5.36
N GLY A 52 -27.88 6.00 -5.80
CA GLY A 52 -28.16 5.67 -7.20
C GLY A 52 -27.56 4.33 -7.64
N ASP A 53 -28.07 3.78 -8.75
CA ASP A 53 -27.66 2.47 -9.28
C ASP A 53 -26.16 2.43 -9.63
N GLU A 54 -25.59 3.56 -10.02
CA GLU A 54 -24.20 3.73 -10.44
C GLU A 54 -23.19 3.52 -9.31
N ARG A 55 -23.61 3.63 -8.04
CA ARG A 55 -22.78 3.33 -6.86
C ARG A 55 -23.18 2.05 -6.14
N ASN A 56 -24.40 1.54 -6.37
CA ASN A 56 -24.94 0.33 -5.73
C ASN A 56 -24.63 -0.99 -6.47
N TYR A 57 -23.73 -0.97 -7.45
CA TYR A 57 -23.44 -2.12 -8.30
C TYR A 57 -22.88 -3.36 -7.57
N LEU A 58 -22.45 -3.24 -6.30
CA LEU A 58 -22.03 -4.39 -5.47
C LEU A 58 -23.20 -5.08 -4.75
N GLU A 59 -24.32 -4.40 -4.53
CA GLU A 59 -25.38 -4.85 -3.61
C GLU A 59 -25.95 -6.22 -4.03
N LYS A 60 -26.18 -6.41 -5.35
CA LYS A 60 -26.71 -7.67 -5.88
C LYS A 60 -25.82 -8.88 -5.53
N ASP A 61 -24.51 -8.73 -5.67
CA ASP A 61 -23.54 -9.78 -5.38
C ASP A 61 -23.41 -9.98 -3.87
N LEU A 62 -23.40 -8.90 -3.09
CA LEU A 62 -23.35 -8.95 -1.62
C LEU A 62 -24.58 -9.67 -1.03
N LEU A 63 -25.75 -9.56 -1.65
CA LEU A 63 -26.94 -10.30 -1.24
C LEU A 63 -26.85 -11.82 -1.52
N GLN A 64 -25.85 -12.28 -2.27
CA GLN A 64 -25.58 -13.72 -2.45
C GLN A 64 -24.62 -14.29 -1.40
N ILE A 65 -23.96 -13.45 -0.61
CA ILE A 65 -23.07 -13.93 0.46
C ILE A 65 -23.87 -14.44 1.65
N SER A 66 -23.25 -15.31 2.45
CA SER A 66 -23.90 -15.92 3.60
C SER A 66 -24.39 -14.87 4.62
N PRO A 67 -25.59 -15.05 5.21
CA PRO A 67 -26.16 -14.12 6.18
C PRO A 67 -25.23 -13.72 7.32
N GLU A 68 -24.41 -14.64 7.85
CA GLU A 68 -23.48 -14.33 8.96
C GLU A 68 -22.40 -13.29 8.60
N PHE A 69 -22.11 -13.10 7.30
CA PHE A 69 -21.16 -12.08 6.86
C PHE A 69 -21.83 -10.75 6.51
N ARG A 70 -23.08 -10.73 6.05
CA ARG A 70 -23.77 -9.48 5.67
C ARG A 70 -24.59 -8.83 6.80
N ASN A 71 -24.99 -9.60 7.80
CA ASN A 71 -25.81 -9.09 8.90
C ASN A 71 -24.94 -8.46 10.00
N THR A 72 -25.56 -7.57 10.77
CA THR A 72 -24.96 -6.99 11.97
C THR A 72 -24.60 -8.09 12.98
N ARG A 73 -23.36 -8.09 13.46
CA ARG A 73 -22.96 -8.91 14.63
C ARG A 73 -23.63 -8.39 15.88
N GLN A 74 -24.19 -9.30 16.68
CA GLN A 74 -24.83 -8.95 17.95
C GLN A 74 -23.82 -8.48 19.01
N SER A 75 -22.55 -8.90 18.91
CA SER A 75 -21.49 -8.48 19.82
C SER A 75 -20.17 -8.26 19.09
N VAL A 76 -19.49 -7.17 19.42
CA VAL A 76 -18.08 -6.93 19.07
C VAL A 76 -17.23 -7.49 20.22
N GLU A 77 -16.31 -8.40 19.94
CA GLU A 77 -15.48 -8.97 21.00
C GLU A 77 -14.45 -7.94 21.50
N LYS A 78 -14.01 -8.10 22.74
CA LYS A 78 -13.01 -7.22 23.35
C LYS A 78 -11.73 -7.19 22.52
N GLY A 79 -11.34 -6.00 22.08
CA GLY A 79 -10.13 -5.78 21.27
C GLY A 79 -10.37 -5.69 19.77
N GLN A 80 -11.56 -6.04 19.28
CA GLN A 80 -11.95 -5.78 17.89
C GLN A 80 -12.24 -4.29 17.71
N PRO A 81 -11.80 -3.67 16.60
CA PRO A 81 -12.16 -2.29 16.29
C PRO A 81 -13.67 -2.20 16.06
N PRO A 82 -14.31 -1.08 16.43
CA PRO A 82 -15.71 -0.88 16.13
C PRO A 82 -15.95 -0.81 14.62
N ARG A 83 -17.14 -1.24 14.19
CA ARG A 83 -17.56 -1.18 12.78
C ARG A 83 -17.60 0.25 12.24
N GLN A 84 -17.80 1.25 13.11
CA GLN A 84 -17.69 2.66 12.74
C GLN A 84 -16.33 3.02 12.11
N CYS A 85 -15.26 2.31 12.46
CA CYS A 85 -13.96 2.50 11.81
C CYS A 85 -14.02 2.15 10.31
N VAL A 86 -14.66 1.03 9.95
CA VAL A 86 -14.75 0.57 8.56
C VAL A 86 -15.60 1.52 7.73
N SER A 87 -16.77 1.90 8.22
CA SER A 87 -17.65 2.84 7.52
C SER A 87 -17.00 4.22 7.37
N TYR A 88 -16.34 4.73 8.41
CA TYR A 88 -15.59 6.00 8.32
C TYR A 88 -14.49 5.91 7.25
N ILE A 89 -13.68 4.85 7.28
CA ILE A 89 -12.59 4.62 6.31
C ILE A 89 -13.14 4.57 4.88
N MET A 90 -14.19 3.79 4.64
CA MET A 90 -14.79 3.64 3.30
C MET A 90 -15.34 4.96 2.76
N LYS A 91 -16.03 5.74 3.61
CA LYS A 91 -16.60 7.05 3.24
C LYS A 91 -15.52 8.09 2.95
N ASN A 92 -14.45 8.09 3.74
CA ASN A 92 -13.40 9.12 3.66
C ASN A 92 -12.21 8.72 2.78
N PHE A 93 -12.28 7.58 2.09
CA PHE A 93 -11.24 7.18 1.15
C PHE A 93 -11.18 8.09 -0.09
N ALA A 94 -12.33 8.57 -0.56
CA ALA A 94 -12.46 9.38 -1.78
C ALA A 94 -12.60 10.89 -1.53
N SER A 95 -12.92 11.33 -0.31
CA SER A 95 -13.14 12.75 0.05
C SER A 95 -11.86 13.57 0.20
N LEU A 96 -10.69 12.96 -0.01
CA LEU A 96 -9.41 13.61 0.14
C LEU A 96 -8.94 14.04 -1.25
N ASP A 97 -8.94 15.35 -1.48
CA ASP A 97 -8.57 16.18 -2.67
C ASP A 97 -7.36 15.73 -3.53
N THR A 98 -7.25 14.44 -3.79
CA THR A 98 -6.27 13.81 -4.64
C THR A 98 -7.04 13.33 -5.87
N PRO A 99 -7.13 14.15 -6.93
CA PRO A 99 -7.93 13.84 -8.12
C PRO A 99 -7.67 12.49 -8.83
N MET A 100 -6.78 11.60 -8.36
CA MET A 100 -6.38 10.37 -9.03
C MET A 100 -5.62 9.39 -8.12
N SER A 101 -6.08 8.14 -8.07
CA SER A 101 -5.29 6.97 -8.52
C SER A 101 -6.01 5.63 -8.26
N PHE A 102 -6.95 5.63 -7.31
CA PHE A 102 -7.76 4.48 -6.96
C PHE A 102 -9.08 4.52 -7.71
N ARG A 103 -9.41 3.43 -8.38
CA ARG A 103 -10.66 3.27 -9.12
C ARG A 103 -11.33 2.01 -8.59
N SER A 104 -12.57 2.10 -8.17
CA SER A 104 -13.26 1.02 -7.47
C SER A 104 -14.16 0.22 -8.41
N GLN A 105 -13.74 -0.09 -9.63
CA GLN A 105 -14.53 -0.93 -10.53
C GLN A 105 -13.66 -1.89 -11.32
N CYS A 106 -13.97 -3.19 -11.26
CA CYS A 106 -13.35 -4.23 -12.10
C CYS A 106 -14.14 -4.44 -13.41
N ARG A 107 -15.45 -4.15 -13.40
CA ARG A 107 -16.40 -4.30 -14.51
C ARG A 107 -17.24 -3.02 -14.64
N ASN A 108 -17.73 -2.70 -15.83
CA ASN A 108 -18.71 -1.61 -16.01
C ASN A 108 -20.10 -2.04 -15.53
N GLU A 109 -21.06 -1.12 -15.61
CA GLU A 109 -22.48 -1.33 -15.27
C GLU A 109 -23.16 -2.45 -16.09
N LYS A 110 -22.58 -2.85 -17.23
CA LYS A 110 -23.06 -3.97 -18.06
C LYS A 110 -22.41 -5.31 -17.71
N GLY A 111 -21.54 -5.34 -16.70
CA GLY A 111 -20.77 -6.51 -16.32
C GLY A 111 -19.62 -6.83 -17.28
N GLU A 112 -19.29 -5.95 -18.21
CA GLU A 112 -18.18 -6.12 -19.14
C GLU A 112 -16.86 -5.79 -18.42
N LYS A 113 -15.82 -6.57 -18.76
CA LYS A 113 -14.48 -6.37 -18.25
C LYS A 113 -13.96 -4.98 -18.64
N LEU A 114 -13.46 -4.24 -17.66
CA LEU A 114 -12.85 -2.96 -17.93
C LEU A 114 -11.42 -3.16 -18.47
N ALA A 115 -11.20 -2.77 -19.73
CA ALA A 115 -9.85 -2.74 -20.32
C ALA A 115 -8.94 -1.70 -19.62
N ALA A 116 -9.55 -0.63 -19.13
CA ALA A 116 -8.98 0.29 -18.18
C ALA A 116 -10.11 0.72 -17.24
N PRO A 117 -9.82 0.94 -15.95
CA PRO A 117 -10.87 1.25 -14.99
C PRO A 117 -11.63 2.54 -15.38
N VAL A 118 -12.96 2.48 -15.42
CA VAL A 118 -13.79 3.62 -15.87
C VAL A 118 -13.74 4.68 -14.79
N ARG A 119 -13.76 5.96 -15.16
CA ARG A 119 -14.12 7.04 -14.23
C ARG A 119 -15.58 7.36 -14.46
N SER A 120 -16.43 7.03 -13.50
CA SER A 120 -17.80 7.56 -13.48
C SER A 120 -17.68 9.05 -13.24
N PHE A 121 -18.31 9.84 -14.10
CA PHE A 121 -18.45 11.28 -13.91
C PHE A 121 -19.94 11.59 -13.86
N LYS A 122 -20.35 12.39 -12.89
CA LYS A 122 -21.60 13.13 -12.95
C LYS A 122 -21.27 14.49 -13.54
N THR A 123 -22.16 15.06 -14.32
CA THR A 123 -22.01 16.47 -14.70
C THR A 123 -22.54 17.33 -13.54
N ASN A 124 -21.70 18.19 -12.96
CA ASN A 124 -22.13 19.12 -11.93
C ASN A 124 -23.11 20.17 -12.50
N ALA A 125 -23.64 21.05 -11.66
CA ALA A 125 -24.57 22.10 -12.07
C ALA A 125 -24.02 23.01 -13.18
N GLU A 126 -22.68 23.12 -13.29
CA GLU A 126 -22.00 23.93 -14.31
C GLU A 126 -21.63 23.16 -15.59
N GLY A 127 -22.11 21.93 -15.79
CA GLY A 127 -21.79 21.19 -17.01
C GLY A 127 -20.41 20.51 -16.96
N LYS A 128 -19.70 20.52 -15.84
CA LYS A 128 -18.35 19.94 -15.70
C LYS A 128 -18.40 18.52 -15.15
N PRO A 129 -17.55 17.60 -15.63
CA PRO A 129 -17.44 16.26 -15.07
C PRO A 129 -16.92 16.34 -13.62
N GLU A 130 -17.76 15.94 -12.69
CA GLU A 130 -17.53 15.68 -11.28
C GLU A 130 -17.32 14.18 -11.10
N TYR A 131 -16.10 13.80 -10.75
CA TYR A 131 -15.69 12.41 -10.69
C TYR A 131 -16.11 11.79 -9.35
N PHE A 132 -16.89 10.72 -9.37
CA PHE A 132 -17.22 9.95 -8.17
C PHE A 132 -17.20 8.46 -8.46
N GLN A 133 -16.56 7.65 -7.61
CA GLN A 133 -16.44 6.22 -7.88
C GLN A 133 -16.51 5.30 -6.66
N SER A 134 -16.55 5.78 -5.41
CA SER A 134 -16.68 4.86 -4.28
C SER A 134 -18.03 4.14 -4.34
N PRO A 135 -18.05 2.80 -4.16
CA PRO A 135 -19.30 2.08 -3.97
C PRO A 135 -20.14 2.74 -2.87
N CYS A 136 -21.45 2.57 -2.94
CA CYS A 136 -22.32 2.98 -1.86
C CYS A 136 -21.92 2.24 -0.58
N VAL A 137 -21.62 2.99 0.48
CA VAL A 137 -21.21 2.46 1.78
C VAL A 137 -22.46 2.08 2.57
N THR A 138 -23.18 1.09 2.05
CA THR A 138 -24.40 0.52 2.68
C THR A 138 -24.05 -0.28 3.92
N GLU A 139 -25.03 -0.47 4.81
CA GLU A 139 -24.85 -1.35 5.98
C GLU A 139 -24.46 -2.77 5.54
N THR A 140 -25.12 -3.33 4.52
CA THR A 140 -24.78 -4.63 3.93
C THR A 140 -23.30 -4.69 3.55
N TYR A 141 -22.81 -3.69 2.83
CA TYR A 141 -21.43 -3.70 2.36
C TYR A 141 -20.42 -3.54 3.50
N VAL A 142 -20.66 -2.61 4.42
CA VAL A 142 -19.80 -2.41 5.59
C VAL A 142 -19.76 -3.68 6.44
N ASN A 143 -20.91 -4.30 6.71
CA ASN A 143 -20.99 -5.54 7.48
C ASN A 143 -20.22 -6.67 6.80
N SER A 144 -20.40 -6.82 5.49
CA SER A 144 -19.73 -7.85 4.69
C SER A 144 -18.21 -7.75 4.80
N VAL A 145 -17.66 -6.53 4.69
CA VAL A 145 -16.22 -6.30 4.83
C VAL A 145 -15.76 -6.43 6.29
N TYR A 146 -16.47 -5.81 7.23
CA TYR A 146 -16.14 -5.85 8.65
C TYR A 146 -16.12 -7.28 9.21
N ASN A 147 -17.17 -8.05 8.97
CA ASN A 147 -17.31 -9.42 9.44
C ASN A 147 -16.23 -10.33 8.84
N SER A 148 -15.91 -10.13 7.55
CA SER A 148 -14.81 -10.83 6.89
C SER A 148 -13.46 -10.50 7.53
N LEU A 149 -13.18 -9.22 7.79
CA LEU A 149 -11.95 -8.77 8.45
C LEU A 149 -11.79 -9.36 9.84
N VAL A 150 -12.85 -9.29 10.65
CA VAL A 150 -12.83 -9.79 12.03
C VAL A 150 -12.60 -11.30 12.03
N ASP A 151 -13.38 -12.07 11.27
CA ASP A 151 -13.22 -13.53 11.28
C ASP A 151 -11.88 -13.98 10.73
N VAL A 152 -11.43 -13.40 9.62
CA VAL A 152 -10.14 -13.77 9.05
C VAL A 152 -9.01 -13.39 10.02
N ALA A 153 -9.06 -12.21 10.63
CA ALA A 153 -8.04 -11.78 11.57
C ALA A 153 -7.99 -12.67 12.82
N GLU A 154 -9.15 -12.96 13.43
CA GLU A 154 -9.25 -13.84 14.60
C GLU A 154 -8.78 -15.26 14.25
N CYS A 155 -9.18 -15.78 13.08
CA CYS A 155 -8.80 -17.10 12.63
C CYS A 155 -7.29 -17.24 12.43
N PHE A 156 -6.63 -16.24 11.84
CA PHE A 156 -5.20 -16.24 11.52
C PHE A 156 -4.28 -15.57 12.58
N ASN A 157 -4.82 -15.19 13.74
CA ASN A 157 -4.08 -14.43 14.77
C ASN A 157 -3.49 -13.12 14.24
N ILE A 158 -4.19 -12.42 13.35
CA ILE A 158 -3.74 -11.14 12.81
C ILE A 158 -4.23 -10.01 13.73
N PRO A 159 -3.33 -9.15 14.24
CA PRO A 159 -3.73 -7.98 15.02
C PRO A 159 -4.41 -6.94 14.10
N LEU A 160 -5.73 -6.97 14.04
CA LEU A 160 -6.51 -6.20 13.05
C LEU A 160 -6.24 -4.68 13.13
N LYS A 161 -6.04 -4.15 14.34
CA LYS A 161 -5.68 -2.75 14.60
C LYS A 161 -4.33 -2.33 14.00
N GLU A 162 -3.39 -3.26 13.79
CA GLU A 162 -2.14 -2.97 13.06
C GLU A 162 -2.38 -2.89 11.54
N LEU A 163 -3.38 -3.61 11.03
CA LEU A 163 -3.67 -3.72 9.59
C LEU A 163 -4.58 -2.59 9.09
N PHE A 164 -5.43 -2.01 9.95
CA PHE A 164 -6.38 -0.97 9.58
C PHE A 164 -5.76 0.27 8.93
N PRO A 165 -4.72 0.92 9.51
CA PRO A 165 -4.07 2.07 8.88
C PRO A 165 -3.56 1.75 7.47
N LYS A 166 -3.04 0.53 7.30
CA LYS A 166 -2.54 0.04 6.03
C LYS A 166 -3.68 -0.13 5.02
N LEU A 167 -4.77 -0.81 5.38
CA LEU A 167 -5.90 -1.00 4.47
C LEU A 167 -6.66 0.31 4.16
N PHE A 168 -6.72 1.25 5.12
CA PHE A 168 -7.22 2.59 4.87
C PHE A 168 -6.38 3.29 3.80
N ASN A 169 -5.06 3.26 3.93
CA ASN A 169 -4.16 3.87 2.95
C ASN A 169 -4.22 3.17 1.58
N GLU A 170 -4.35 1.85 1.53
CA GLU A 170 -4.32 1.09 0.28
C GLU A 170 -5.63 1.17 -0.51
N SER A 171 -6.77 0.89 0.14
CA SER A 171 -8.02 0.65 -0.58
C SER A 171 -9.21 1.38 0.01
N GLY A 172 -9.05 2.04 1.16
CA GLY A 172 -10.21 2.53 1.92
C GLY A 172 -11.13 1.40 2.34
N LEU A 173 -10.57 0.20 2.51
CA LEU A 173 -11.31 -1.04 2.74
C LEU A 173 -12.28 -1.44 1.61
N HIS A 174 -12.21 -0.80 0.44
CA HIS A 174 -13.04 -1.19 -0.70
C HIS A 174 -12.49 -2.43 -1.41
N ILE A 175 -13.34 -3.45 -1.57
CA ILE A 175 -12.93 -4.77 -2.08
C ILE A 175 -12.59 -4.76 -3.58
N ASN A 176 -13.03 -3.73 -4.29
CA ASN A 176 -12.91 -3.60 -5.74
C ASN A 176 -11.99 -2.45 -6.14
N THR A 177 -11.22 -1.91 -5.19
CA THR A 177 -10.21 -0.89 -5.49
C THR A 177 -9.16 -1.47 -6.42
N TRP A 178 -8.84 -0.70 -7.46
CA TRP A 178 -7.85 -0.98 -8.47
C TRP A 178 -6.98 0.27 -8.67
N ALA A 179 -5.69 0.17 -8.35
CA ALA A 179 -4.70 1.20 -8.63
C ALA A 179 -4.12 1.09 -10.07
N SER A 180 -3.56 2.19 -10.57
CA SER A 180 -2.94 2.25 -11.90
C SER A 180 -1.87 1.18 -12.17
N GLY A 181 -1.21 0.68 -11.11
CA GLY A 181 -0.24 -0.42 -11.17
C GLY A 181 -0.83 -1.79 -11.54
N GLY A 182 -2.15 -1.97 -11.42
CA GLY A 182 -2.78 -3.30 -11.43
C GLY A 182 -3.13 -3.81 -10.04
N ASP A 183 -2.68 -3.11 -9.00
CA ASP A 183 -2.88 -3.49 -7.62
C ASP A 183 -4.36 -3.49 -7.30
N SER A 184 -4.85 -4.57 -6.67
CA SER A 184 -6.28 -4.85 -6.63
C SER A 184 -6.73 -5.37 -5.26
N GLY A 185 -7.98 -5.12 -4.93
CA GLY A 185 -8.62 -5.62 -3.72
C GLY A 185 -8.35 -4.77 -2.48
N VAL A 186 -8.84 -5.25 -1.34
CA VAL A 186 -8.74 -4.55 -0.04
C VAL A 186 -7.27 -4.34 0.36
N GLY A 187 -6.40 -5.28 0.01
CA GLY A 187 -4.96 -5.18 0.25
C GLY A 187 -4.16 -4.50 -0.88
N GLN A 188 -4.78 -4.08 -1.99
CA GLN A 188 -4.05 -3.64 -3.19
C GLN A 188 -2.91 -4.61 -3.56
N LEU A 189 -3.26 -5.88 -3.73
CA LEU A 189 -2.29 -6.96 -3.95
C LEU A 189 -1.61 -6.76 -5.31
N THR A 190 -0.27 -6.74 -5.31
CA THR A 190 0.56 -6.58 -6.51
C THR A 190 0.66 -7.91 -7.29
N ASP A 191 1.34 -7.90 -8.45
CA ASP A 191 1.63 -9.14 -9.17
C ASP A 191 2.48 -10.04 -8.26
N ASN A 192 3.62 -9.51 -7.81
CA ASN A 192 4.57 -10.22 -6.96
C ASN A 192 3.93 -10.74 -5.67
N ALA A 193 3.01 -9.98 -5.05
CA ALA A 193 2.31 -10.45 -3.87
C ALA A 193 1.45 -11.69 -4.17
N LEU A 194 0.78 -11.73 -5.33
CA LEU A 194 -0.03 -12.88 -5.70
C LEU A 194 0.81 -14.04 -6.22
N SER A 195 1.74 -13.78 -7.14
CA SER A 195 2.57 -14.82 -7.78
C SER A 195 3.65 -15.39 -6.87
N GLY A 196 4.29 -14.54 -6.05
CA GLY A 196 5.46 -14.87 -5.23
C GLY A 196 5.21 -14.99 -3.72
N ASP A 197 3.99 -14.70 -3.24
CA ASP A 197 3.67 -14.86 -1.81
C ASP A 197 2.36 -15.64 -1.59
N VAL A 198 1.28 -15.33 -2.31
CA VAL A 198 0.00 -16.02 -2.08
C VAL A 198 -0.09 -17.36 -2.82
N PHE A 199 0.18 -17.37 -4.12
CA PHE A 199 0.02 -18.54 -4.99
C PHE A 199 1.35 -19.20 -5.38
N GLU A 200 2.47 -18.74 -4.83
CA GLU A 200 3.76 -19.41 -5.01
C GLU A 200 3.74 -20.77 -4.32
N ARG A 201 4.21 -21.81 -5.03
CA ARG A 201 4.44 -23.13 -4.46
C ARG A 201 5.76 -23.15 -3.70
N TYR A 202 5.77 -23.79 -2.54
CA TYR A 202 6.98 -23.91 -1.75
C TYR A 202 8.09 -24.61 -2.57
N ASN A 203 9.25 -23.97 -2.70
CA ASN A 203 10.40 -24.41 -3.51
C ASN A 203 10.14 -24.64 -5.01
N GLY A 204 9.03 -24.14 -5.59
CA GLY A 204 8.68 -24.34 -7.00
C GLY A 204 8.31 -25.78 -7.38
N GLU A 205 8.44 -26.74 -6.46
CA GLU A 205 8.13 -28.14 -6.73
C GLU A 205 6.62 -28.35 -6.91
N GLU A 206 6.25 -29.10 -7.95
CA GLU A 206 4.85 -29.29 -8.32
C GLU A 206 3.99 -29.94 -7.22
N LYS A 207 4.64 -30.69 -6.33
CA LYS A 207 3.99 -31.44 -5.25
C LYS A 207 3.73 -30.61 -3.99
N ASN A 208 4.36 -29.45 -3.88
CA ASN A 208 4.20 -28.61 -2.69
C ASN A 208 2.97 -27.71 -2.85
N PRO A 209 2.16 -27.55 -1.78
CA PRO A 209 1.04 -26.64 -1.81
C PRO A 209 1.55 -25.20 -2.01
N SER A 210 0.74 -24.40 -2.70
CA SER A 210 0.87 -22.94 -2.66
C SER A 210 0.67 -22.40 -1.24
N GLY A 211 1.11 -21.17 -0.99
CA GLY A 211 0.79 -20.46 0.24
C GLY A 211 -0.71 -20.52 0.54
N PHE A 212 -1.55 -20.20 -0.46
CA PHE A 212 -3.00 -20.25 -0.33
C PHE A 212 -3.52 -21.62 0.10
N GLU A 213 -3.15 -22.68 -0.61
CA GLU A 213 -3.58 -24.06 -0.28
C GLU A 213 -3.12 -24.48 1.11
N TRP A 214 -1.87 -24.14 1.48
CA TRP A 214 -1.32 -24.49 2.78
C TRP A 214 -2.04 -23.78 3.93
N TYR A 215 -2.22 -22.47 3.86
CA TYR A 215 -2.91 -21.71 4.91
C TYR A 215 -4.38 -22.08 5.03
N VAL A 216 -5.07 -22.35 3.91
CA VAL A 216 -6.45 -22.87 3.96
C VAL A 216 -6.49 -24.24 4.62
N ALA A 217 -5.57 -25.15 4.30
CA ALA A 217 -5.50 -26.45 4.96
C ALA A 217 -5.24 -26.34 6.47
N GLU A 218 -4.35 -25.46 6.91
CA GLU A 218 -4.11 -25.20 8.34
C GLU A 218 -5.30 -24.53 9.03
N MET A 219 -5.98 -23.61 8.33
CA MET A 219 -7.20 -22.95 8.80
C MET A 219 -8.34 -23.97 9.03
N LEU A 220 -8.51 -24.95 8.14
CA LEU A 220 -9.53 -25.99 8.26
C LEU A 220 -9.30 -26.93 9.46
N LYS A 221 -8.05 -27.05 9.94
CA LYS A 221 -7.70 -27.81 11.16
C LYS A 221 -8.02 -27.05 12.45
N SER A 222 -8.22 -25.73 12.39
CA SER A 222 -8.46 -24.89 13.56
C SER A 222 -9.85 -25.11 14.15
N ASP A 223 -9.95 -25.11 15.48
CA ASP A 223 -11.22 -25.17 16.21
C ASP A 223 -11.78 -23.80 16.60
N LYS A 224 -11.13 -22.71 16.17
CA LYS A 224 -11.66 -21.37 16.40
C LYS A 224 -13.02 -21.18 15.72
N PRO A 225 -14.01 -20.59 16.41
CA PRO A 225 -15.32 -20.30 15.83
C PRO A 225 -15.24 -19.51 14.52
N SER A 226 -14.36 -18.50 14.46
CA SER A 226 -14.08 -17.73 13.24
C SER A 226 -13.63 -18.61 12.07
N CYS A 227 -12.67 -19.51 12.28
CA CYS A 227 -12.20 -20.43 11.23
C CYS A 227 -13.31 -21.38 10.76
N LYS A 228 -14.15 -21.90 11.66
CA LYS A 228 -15.29 -22.75 11.29
C LYS A 228 -16.33 -21.98 10.47
N ARG A 229 -16.62 -20.71 10.82
CA ARG A 229 -17.51 -19.84 10.01
C ARG A 229 -16.96 -19.65 8.59
N ILE A 230 -15.67 -19.33 8.46
CA ILE A 230 -15.02 -19.16 7.15
C ILE A 230 -15.06 -20.47 6.34
N ALA A 231 -14.77 -21.61 6.99
CA ALA A 231 -14.79 -22.93 6.36
C ALA A 231 -16.16 -23.30 5.76
N ASN A 232 -17.25 -22.79 6.35
CA ASN A 232 -18.61 -23.02 5.88
C ASN A 232 -19.01 -22.16 4.67
N VAL A 233 -18.10 -21.36 4.11
CA VAL A 233 -18.33 -20.56 2.91
C VAL A 233 -17.44 -21.04 1.75
N PRO A 234 -17.83 -22.10 1.01
CA PRO A 234 -17.02 -22.66 -0.08
C PRO A 234 -16.62 -21.63 -1.15
N ALA A 235 -17.46 -20.62 -1.39
CA ALA A 235 -17.20 -19.54 -2.33
C ALA A 235 -15.98 -18.68 -1.96
N ALA A 236 -15.52 -18.71 -0.70
CA ALA A 236 -14.29 -18.03 -0.27
C ALA A 236 -13.01 -18.68 -0.82
N PHE A 237 -13.06 -19.99 -1.12
CA PHE A 237 -11.93 -20.79 -1.60
C PHE A 237 -12.06 -21.18 -3.07
N THR A 238 -13.26 -21.02 -3.64
CA THR A 238 -13.52 -21.37 -5.03
C THR A 238 -13.24 -20.19 -5.93
N PHE A 239 -12.33 -20.40 -6.87
CA PHE A 239 -11.97 -19.41 -7.87
C PHE A 239 -12.66 -19.71 -9.20
N ALA A 240 -13.25 -18.69 -9.83
CA ALA A 240 -13.77 -18.81 -11.17
C ALA A 240 -12.58 -18.91 -12.15
N VAL A 241 -12.30 -20.13 -12.60
CA VAL A 241 -11.30 -20.42 -13.64
C VAL A 241 -12.06 -20.61 -14.96
N PRO A 242 -11.66 -19.93 -16.06
CA PRO A 242 -12.31 -20.12 -17.36
C PRO A 242 -12.31 -21.59 -17.79
N ALA A 243 -13.37 -22.02 -18.48
CA ALA A 243 -13.48 -23.39 -18.98
C ALA A 243 -12.27 -23.77 -19.85
N GLY A 244 -11.70 -24.96 -19.62
CA GLY A 244 -10.49 -25.44 -20.29
C GLY A 244 -9.19 -24.85 -19.76
N GLN A 245 -9.23 -24.01 -18.72
CA GLN A 245 -8.04 -23.55 -18.00
C GLN A 245 -7.95 -24.18 -16.61
N LYS A 246 -6.75 -24.15 -16.04
CA LYS A 246 -6.48 -24.56 -14.66
C LYS A 246 -5.72 -23.46 -13.91
N LEU A 247 -5.97 -23.34 -12.61
CA LEU A 247 -5.14 -22.48 -11.77
C LEU A 247 -3.73 -23.08 -11.70
N CYS A 248 -2.71 -22.27 -11.98
CA CYS A 248 -1.33 -22.72 -12.02
C CYS A 248 -0.45 -21.88 -11.11
N SER A 249 0.67 -22.47 -10.69
CA SER A 249 1.81 -21.71 -10.18
C SER A 249 2.41 -20.81 -11.28
N THR A 250 3.23 -19.84 -10.86
CA THR A 250 3.90 -18.91 -11.78
C THR A 250 4.82 -19.62 -12.77
N GLU A 251 5.52 -20.66 -12.34
CA GLU A 251 6.42 -21.45 -13.20
C GLU A 251 5.65 -22.25 -14.25
N GLN A 252 4.63 -23.01 -13.83
CA GLN A 252 3.76 -23.77 -14.75
C GLN A 252 3.15 -22.84 -15.81
N ALA A 253 2.70 -21.67 -15.38
CA ALA A 253 2.09 -20.71 -16.27
C ALA A 253 3.03 -20.17 -17.36
N GLN A 254 4.36 -20.22 -17.20
CA GLN A 254 5.29 -19.81 -18.25
C GLN A 254 5.29 -20.77 -19.44
N ASN A 255 5.02 -22.06 -19.19
CA ASN A 255 5.19 -23.13 -20.16
C ASN A 255 3.86 -23.76 -20.63
N ASP A 256 2.76 -23.52 -19.92
CA ASP A 256 1.46 -24.11 -20.22
C ASP A 256 0.41 -23.02 -20.54
N PRO A 257 -0.08 -22.92 -21.80
CA PRO A 257 -1.07 -21.92 -22.20
C PRO A 257 -2.47 -22.18 -21.62
N THR A 258 -2.72 -23.36 -21.04
CA THR A 258 -3.98 -23.66 -20.33
C THR A 258 -4.00 -23.08 -18.91
N CYS A 259 -2.90 -22.46 -18.47
CA CYS A 259 -2.82 -21.87 -17.14
C CYS A 259 -3.54 -20.53 -17.03
N TYR A 260 -4.47 -20.45 -16.08
CA TYR A 260 -5.10 -19.21 -15.67
C TYR A 260 -4.19 -18.45 -14.68
N ARG A 261 -3.66 -17.32 -15.11
CA ARG A 261 -2.70 -16.50 -14.35
C ARG A 261 -3.42 -15.41 -13.56
N VAL A 262 -3.82 -15.74 -12.34
CA VAL A 262 -4.61 -14.84 -11.47
C VAL A 262 -3.89 -13.55 -11.07
N TRP A 263 -2.56 -13.54 -11.15
CA TRP A 263 -1.72 -12.37 -10.87
C TRP A 263 -1.64 -11.37 -12.04
N ARG A 264 -2.10 -11.75 -13.25
CA ARG A 264 -2.11 -10.84 -14.40
C ARG A 264 -2.90 -9.57 -14.09
N LYS A 265 -2.31 -8.43 -14.47
CA LYS A 265 -2.89 -7.10 -14.25
C LYS A 265 -4.34 -6.96 -14.71
N ASP A 266 -4.70 -7.59 -15.82
CA ASP A 266 -6.04 -7.46 -16.41
C ASP A 266 -7.09 -8.39 -15.79
N VAL A 267 -6.73 -9.40 -14.99
CA VAL A 267 -7.70 -10.32 -14.36
C VAL A 267 -7.76 -10.17 -12.84
N ARG A 268 -6.73 -9.57 -12.22
CA ARG A 268 -6.55 -9.54 -10.77
C ARG A 268 -7.75 -8.95 -10.02
N CYS A 269 -8.26 -7.81 -10.47
CA CYS A 269 -9.42 -7.17 -9.86
C CYS A 269 -10.64 -8.09 -9.90
N GLU A 270 -10.93 -8.66 -11.08
CA GLU A 270 -12.05 -9.59 -11.24
C GLU A 270 -11.89 -10.85 -10.38
N PHE A 271 -10.68 -11.40 -10.32
CA PHE A 271 -10.35 -12.56 -9.52
C PHE A 271 -10.63 -12.33 -8.02
N LEU A 272 -10.24 -11.17 -7.49
CA LEU A 272 -10.42 -10.85 -6.07
C LEU A 272 -11.84 -10.41 -5.74
N ALA A 273 -12.49 -9.67 -6.64
CA ALA A 273 -13.70 -8.91 -6.32
C ALA A 273 -14.96 -9.32 -7.08
N VAL A 274 -14.90 -10.23 -8.06
CA VAL A 274 -16.07 -10.65 -8.85
C VAL A 274 -16.35 -12.16 -8.75
N PRO A 275 -17.60 -12.58 -8.48
CA PRO A 275 -18.65 -11.76 -7.88
C PRO A 275 -18.17 -11.14 -6.54
N ALA A 276 -18.84 -10.09 -6.06
CA ALA A 276 -18.47 -9.42 -4.82
C ALA A 276 -18.36 -10.43 -3.66
N ASN A 277 -17.14 -10.65 -3.19
CA ASN A 277 -16.85 -11.59 -2.10
C ASN A 277 -15.77 -10.99 -1.19
N PRO A 278 -16.18 -10.16 -0.21
CA PRO A 278 -15.27 -9.60 0.77
C PRO A 278 -14.43 -10.65 1.50
N LEU A 279 -14.99 -11.81 1.81
CA LEU A 279 -14.31 -12.88 2.54
C LEU A 279 -13.11 -13.42 1.75
N ARG A 280 -13.29 -13.75 0.47
CA ARG A 280 -12.19 -14.18 -0.41
C ARG A 280 -11.09 -13.12 -0.50
N ASN A 281 -11.48 -11.86 -0.65
CA ASN A 281 -10.56 -10.74 -0.81
C ASN A 281 -9.70 -10.51 0.43
N VAL A 282 -10.34 -10.51 1.60
CA VAL A 282 -9.70 -10.38 2.91
C VAL A 282 -8.84 -11.60 3.21
N LEU A 283 -9.32 -12.82 2.94
CA LEU A 283 -8.57 -14.07 3.14
C LEU A 283 -7.26 -14.07 2.34
N THR A 284 -7.32 -13.68 1.07
CA THR A 284 -6.13 -13.58 0.20
C THR A 284 -5.11 -12.57 0.79
N THR A 285 -5.60 -11.45 1.31
CA THR A 285 -4.78 -10.42 1.95
C THR A 285 -4.15 -10.92 3.26
N ALA A 286 -4.89 -11.70 4.04
CA ALA A 286 -4.39 -12.30 5.28
C ALA A 286 -3.29 -13.34 5.02
N ILE A 287 -3.41 -14.14 3.96
CA ILE A 287 -2.38 -15.10 3.56
C ILE A 287 -1.08 -14.38 3.20
N LEU A 288 -1.16 -13.28 2.45
CA LEU A 288 0.01 -12.42 2.20
C LEU A 288 0.62 -11.92 3.51
N TYR A 289 -0.22 -11.40 4.43
CA TYR A 289 0.24 -10.92 5.73
C TYR A 289 0.98 -12.02 6.51
N LYS A 290 0.44 -13.25 6.58
CA LYS A 290 1.06 -14.36 7.30
C LYS A 290 2.37 -14.83 6.66
N ASN A 291 2.46 -14.87 5.34
CA ASN A 291 3.73 -15.15 4.66
C ASN A 291 4.79 -14.09 4.95
N ASN A 292 4.41 -12.81 4.93
CA ASN A 292 5.30 -11.72 5.32
C ASN A 292 5.69 -11.79 6.80
N GLN A 293 4.75 -12.15 7.68
CA GLN A 293 5.00 -12.35 9.11
C GLN A 293 6.02 -13.45 9.32
N GLN A 294 5.83 -14.63 8.71
CA GLN A 294 6.75 -15.76 8.82
C GLN A 294 8.17 -15.39 8.41
N ARG A 295 8.35 -14.71 7.27
CA ARG A 295 9.68 -14.27 6.82
C ARG A 295 10.31 -13.26 7.79
N THR A 296 9.50 -12.34 8.32
CA THR A 296 9.95 -11.23 9.19
C THR A 296 10.29 -11.71 10.59
N THR A 297 9.38 -12.44 11.23
CA THR A 297 9.43 -12.80 12.66
C THR A 297 9.71 -14.27 12.90
N GLY A 298 9.69 -15.13 11.88
CA GLY A 298 9.80 -16.58 12.05
C GLY A 298 8.53 -17.25 12.59
N ILE A 299 7.45 -16.50 12.81
CA ILE A 299 6.19 -17.05 13.31
C ILE A 299 5.48 -17.84 12.20
N VAL A 300 5.11 -19.09 12.48
CA VAL A 300 4.41 -19.99 11.57
C VAL A 300 3.02 -20.30 12.13
N TYR A 301 1.99 -20.12 11.32
CA TYR A 301 0.62 -20.46 11.70
C TYR A 301 0.34 -21.95 11.47
N LYS A 302 -0.19 -22.67 12.46
CA LYS A 302 -0.61 -24.08 12.31
C LYS A 302 -1.87 -24.35 13.11
N GLY A 303 -2.91 -24.87 12.47
CA GLY A 303 -4.15 -25.28 13.14
C GLY A 303 -4.78 -24.21 14.05
N GLY A 304 -4.74 -22.93 13.68
CA GLY A 304 -5.28 -21.85 14.52
C GLY A 304 -4.31 -21.22 15.52
N VAL A 305 -3.10 -21.77 15.68
CA VAL A 305 -2.11 -21.33 16.66
C VAL A 305 -0.86 -20.82 15.95
N ASP A 306 -0.28 -19.73 16.47
CA ASP A 306 1.00 -19.21 16.00
C ASP A 306 2.15 -19.90 16.75
N TYR A 307 3.17 -20.35 16.03
CA TYR A 307 4.35 -21.02 16.57
C TYR A 307 5.62 -20.25 16.23
N LEU A 308 6.59 -20.23 17.16
CA LEU A 308 7.94 -19.74 16.94
C LEU A 308 8.93 -20.80 17.40
N ASP A 309 9.87 -21.16 16.53
CA ASP A 309 10.86 -22.22 16.78
C ASP A 309 10.24 -23.55 17.28
N GLY A 310 9.06 -23.90 16.75
CA GLY A 310 8.34 -25.13 17.06
C GLY A 310 7.48 -25.10 18.34
N GLN A 311 7.50 -23.99 19.10
CA GLN A 311 6.69 -23.81 20.30
C GLN A 311 5.57 -22.79 20.08
N PRO A 312 4.41 -22.91 20.77
CA PRO A 312 3.38 -21.88 20.71
C PRO A 312 3.94 -20.50 21.07
N TYR A 313 3.69 -19.52 20.20
CA TYR A 313 4.19 -18.16 20.38
C TYR A 313 3.53 -17.49 21.58
N GLN A 314 4.35 -16.81 22.38
CA GLN A 314 3.91 -15.99 23.50
C GLN A 314 4.30 -14.53 23.27
N LYS A 315 3.40 -13.60 23.57
CA LYS A 315 3.68 -12.17 23.43
C LYS A 315 4.89 -11.79 24.28
N GLY A 316 5.86 -11.12 23.67
CA GLY A 316 7.12 -10.72 24.31
C GLY A 316 8.29 -11.67 24.04
N THR A 317 8.04 -12.87 23.51
CA THR A 317 9.12 -13.75 23.04
C THR A 317 9.90 -13.06 21.92
N PRO A 318 11.25 -13.04 21.96
CA PRO A 318 12.06 -12.46 20.90
C PRO A 318 11.75 -13.08 19.53
N TYR A 319 11.49 -12.25 18.54
CA TYR A 319 11.20 -12.71 17.18
C TYR A 319 12.41 -13.44 16.56
N GLY A 320 12.11 -14.37 15.65
CA GLY A 320 13.04 -15.04 14.74
C GLY A 320 13.16 -14.30 13.39
N GLY A 321 13.20 -15.07 12.29
CA GLY A 321 13.11 -14.53 10.93
C GLY A 321 14.20 -13.53 10.57
N TYR A 322 13.85 -12.48 9.83
CA TYR A 322 14.78 -11.37 9.54
C TYR A 322 15.16 -10.57 10.77
N ILE A 323 14.26 -10.41 11.75
CA ILE A 323 14.54 -9.62 12.95
C ILE A 323 15.70 -10.22 13.74
N ARG A 324 15.69 -11.53 14.00
CA ARG A 324 16.80 -12.24 14.66
C ARG A 324 18.06 -12.31 13.81
N ARG A 325 17.92 -12.69 12.53
CA ARG A 325 19.08 -12.89 11.65
C ARG A 325 19.88 -11.61 11.40
N SER A 326 19.24 -10.45 11.48
CA SER A 326 19.86 -9.15 11.24
C SER A 326 20.26 -8.42 12.53
N ASP A 327 20.01 -9.06 13.68
CA ASP A 327 20.37 -8.56 15.02
C ASP A 327 19.88 -7.12 15.30
N TYR A 328 18.68 -6.77 14.82
CA TYR A 328 18.23 -5.36 14.82
C TYR A 328 18.18 -4.74 16.22
N VAL A 329 17.69 -5.48 17.22
CA VAL A 329 17.57 -4.99 18.59
C VAL A 329 18.94 -4.62 19.16
N GLU A 330 19.93 -5.51 19.01
CA GLU A 330 21.27 -5.26 19.57
C GLU A 330 22.03 -4.19 18.77
N ARG A 331 21.90 -4.16 17.45
CA ARG A 331 22.48 -3.10 16.61
C ARG A 331 21.94 -1.72 17.00
N MET A 332 20.62 -1.60 17.17
CA MET A 332 19.99 -0.35 17.62
C MET A 332 20.45 0.06 19.02
N ARG A 333 20.58 -0.90 19.95
CA ARG A 333 21.10 -0.66 21.31
C ARG A 333 22.55 -0.15 21.29
N LYS A 334 23.44 -0.78 20.51
CA LYS A 334 24.83 -0.33 20.32
C LYS A 334 24.91 1.10 19.75
N LEU A 335 23.95 1.45 18.90
CA LEU A 335 23.83 2.79 18.34
C LEU A 335 23.18 3.81 19.30
N GLY A 336 22.63 3.41 20.44
CA GLY A 336 22.14 4.32 21.49
C GLY A 336 20.62 4.36 21.70
N VAL A 337 19.85 3.56 20.95
CA VAL A 337 18.40 3.38 21.21
C VAL A 337 18.24 2.68 22.56
N SER A 338 17.50 3.30 23.47
CA SER A 338 17.44 2.85 24.87
C SER A 338 16.52 1.63 25.03
N HIS A 339 15.41 1.62 24.30
CA HIS A 339 14.41 0.56 24.35
C HIS A 339 13.96 0.17 22.93
N PRO A 340 14.80 -0.51 22.14
CA PRO A 340 14.40 -0.96 20.80
C PRO A 340 13.19 -1.89 20.91
N ASP A 341 12.06 -1.48 20.32
CA ASP A 341 10.82 -2.27 20.36
C ASP A 341 10.71 -3.16 19.11
N GLN A 342 10.85 -4.47 19.31
CA GLN A 342 10.76 -5.46 18.23
C GLN A 342 9.39 -5.48 17.54
N GLU A 343 8.33 -5.09 18.24
CA GLU A 343 6.98 -5.01 17.70
C GLU A 343 6.87 -3.85 16.70
N VAL A 344 7.44 -2.71 17.05
CA VAL A 344 7.52 -1.55 16.15
C VAL A 344 8.42 -1.85 14.94
N ILE A 345 9.55 -2.54 15.13
CA ILE A 345 10.42 -3.01 14.02
C ILE A 345 9.63 -3.95 13.08
N LYS A 346 8.88 -4.91 13.63
CA LYS A 346 7.97 -5.79 12.87
C LYS A 346 6.99 -4.95 12.05
N GLN A 347 6.30 -4.00 12.67
CA GLN A 347 5.32 -3.14 11.99
C GLN A 347 5.95 -2.35 10.84
N MET A 348 7.14 -1.78 11.03
CA MET A 348 7.85 -1.05 9.96
C MET A 348 8.13 -1.95 8.75
N ILE A 349 8.72 -3.11 9.00
CA ILE A 349 9.10 -4.05 7.94
C ILE A 349 7.85 -4.58 7.23
N MET A 350 6.82 -4.99 7.98
CA MET A 350 5.59 -5.54 7.41
C MET A 350 4.78 -4.51 6.63
N SER A 351 4.60 -3.30 7.15
CA SER A 351 3.80 -2.26 6.48
C SER A 351 4.46 -1.79 5.18
N LEU A 352 5.79 -1.65 5.14
CA LEU A 352 6.54 -1.35 3.92
C LEU A 352 6.54 -2.51 2.93
N GLY A 353 6.74 -3.72 3.45
CA GLY A 353 6.90 -4.93 2.66
C GLY A 353 5.61 -5.43 2.01
N PHE A 354 4.46 -4.97 2.50
CA PHE A 354 3.16 -5.44 2.06
C PHE A 354 2.94 -5.35 0.55
N ASN A 355 3.37 -4.26 -0.12
CA ASN A 355 3.26 -4.13 -1.58
C ASN A 355 4.61 -4.38 -2.28
N ALA A 356 5.71 -3.98 -1.63
CA ALA A 356 7.05 -3.97 -2.23
C ALA A 356 7.80 -5.31 -2.07
N GLY A 357 7.24 -6.26 -1.34
CA GLY A 357 7.94 -7.45 -0.87
C GLY A 357 8.82 -7.15 0.34
N ILE A 358 8.95 -8.11 1.24
CA ILE A 358 9.58 -7.92 2.55
C ILE A 358 11.10 -7.70 2.51
N ALA A 359 11.76 -8.07 1.41
CA ALA A 359 13.19 -7.89 1.24
C ALA A 359 13.60 -6.41 1.12
N ALA A 360 12.76 -5.59 0.47
CA ALA A 360 13.04 -4.17 0.28
C ALA A 360 13.17 -3.40 1.62
N PRO A 361 12.18 -3.43 2.55
CA PRO A 361 12.30 -2.73 3.82
C PRO A 361 13.39 -3.29 4.73
N LYS A 362 13.58 -4.62 4.75
CA LYS A 362 14.73 -5.24 5.44
C LYS A 362 16.04 -4.62 4.97
N ASN A 363 16.28 -4.61 3.65
CA ASN A 363 17.52 -4.07 3.08
C ASN A 363 17.66 -2.55 3.28
N ILE A 364 16.57 -1.82 3.52
CA ILE A 364 16.64 -0.39 3.84
C ILE A 364 17.00 -0.19 5.31
N LEU A 365 16.41 -0.97 6.22
CA LEU A 365 16.77 -0.93 7.63
C LEU A 365 18.23 -1.37 7.85
N ASP A 366 18.66 -2.44 7.16
CA ASP A 366 20.06 -2.90 7.21
C ASP A 366 21.03 -1.81 6.78
N ASP A 367 20.77 -1.15 5.65
CA ASP A 367 21.62 -0.09 5.14
C ASP A 367 21.66 1.09 6.12
N TYR A 368 20.51 1.49 6.67
CA TYR A 368 20.44 2.58 7.64
C TYR A 368 21.32 2.33 8.85
N LEU A 369 21.18 1.16 9.47
CA LEU A 369 21.96 0.78 10.65
C LEU A 369 23.45 0.64 10.29
N THR A 370 23.77 0.04 9.14
CA THR A 370 25.16 -0.13 8.68
C THR A 370 25.85 1.20 8.44
N PHE A 371 25.16 2.16 7.82
CA PHE A 371 25.71 3.49 7.58
C PHE A 371 25.85 4.30 8.88
N ARG A 372 24.91 4.16 9.83
CA ARG A 372 25.02 4.74 11.18
C ARG A 372 26.23 4.17 11.94
N GLU A 373 26.41 2.84 11.92
CA GLU A 373 27.56 2.13 12.51
C GLU A 373 28.88 2.62 11.93
N LYS A 374 29.02 2.58 10.59
CA LYS A 374 30.23 3.02 9.88
C LYS A 374 30.58 4.49 10.16
N SER A 375 29.55 5.33 10.27
CA SER A 375 29.71 6.77 10.52
C SER A 375 29.77 7.15 12.01
N GLN A 376 29.69 6.15 12.91
CA GLN A 376 29.61 6.34 14.37
C GLN A 376 28.50 7.31 14.80
N LEU A 377 27.40 7.34 14.06
CA LEU A 377 26.24 8.18 14.35
C LEU A 377 25.35 7.48 15.36
N LYS A 378 25.10 8.13 16.50
CA LYS A 378 24.15 7.63 17.50
C LYS A 378 22.71 7.71 16.98
N LEU A 379 21.86 6.81 17.49
CA LEU A 379 20.43 6.79 17.28
C LEU A 379 19.72 7.21 18.57
N ALA A 380 18.61 7.92 18.43
CA ALA A 380 17.65 8.18 19.49
C ALA A 380 16.33 7.47 19.20
N ASP A 381 15.49 7.26 20.22
CA ASP A 381 14.18 6.63 20.04
C ASP A 381 13.30 7.43 19.05
N SER A 382 13.45 8.77 19.04
CA SER A 382 12.76 9.67 18.11
C SER A 382 13.15 9.49 16.64
N ASP A 383 14.31 8.88 16.33
CA ASP A 383 14.71 8.59 14.93
C ASP A 383 13.74 7.61 14.26
N PHE A 384 12.88 6.92 15.01
CA PHE A 384 11.93 5.92 14.53
C PHE A 384 10.47 6.36 14.66
N ASN A 385 10.21 7.65 14.85
CA ASN A 385 8.85 8.19 14.92
C ASN A 385 8.30 8.49 13.52
N PHE A 386 7.52 7.58 12.94
CA PHE A 386 6.89 7.79 11.62
C PHE A 386 5.69 8.74 11.65
N GLN A 387 5.19 9.07 12.85
CA GLN A 387 4.10 10.01 13.06
C GLN A 387 4.57 11.47 13.02
N ASP A 388 5.88 11.73 12.91
CA ASP A 388 6.38 13.07 12.62
C ASP A 388 6.14 13.42 11.13
N THR A 389 5.20 14.35 10.92
CA THR A 389 4.67 14.70 9.60
C THR A 389 5.29 15.97 9.02
N GLU A 390 6.48 16.40 9.45
CA GLU A 390 7.23 17.48 8.78
C GLU A 390 7.66 17.05 7.36
N THR A 391 6.67 16.94 6.47
CA THR A 391 6.68 16.05 5.30
C THR A 391 7.18 16.71 4.02
N GLY A 392 7.31 18.04 4.00
CA GLY A 392 7.61 18.80 2.78
C GLY A 392 9.10 18.86 2.39
N LYS A 393 10.04 18.64 3.32
CA LYS A 393 11.46 18.96 3.13
C LYS A 393 12.15 18.11 2.04
N TRP A 394 11.67 16.88 1.79
CA TRP A 394 12.35 15.89 0.94
C TRP A 394 11.67 15.58 -0.39
N ALA A 395 10.50 16.18 -0.65
CA ALA A 395 9.61 15.78 -1.73
C ALA A 395 10.27 15.82 -3.11
N VAL A 396 11.15 16.78 -3.40
CA VAL A 396 11.81 16.92 -4.72
C VAL A 396 12.87 15.86 -4.96
N LEU A 397 13.60 15.43 -3.93
CA LEU A 397 14.60 14.38 -4.09
C LEU A 397 13.91 13.04 -4.37
N THR A 398 12.86 12.77 -3.60
CA THR A 398 12.30 11.43 -3.56
C THR A 398 11.18 11.25 -4.58
N ASN A 399 10.41 12.30 -4.89
CA ASN A 399 9.31 12.26 -5.85
C ASN A 399 9.75 12.82 -7.22
N PHE A 400 9.95 11.92 -8.20
CA PHE A 400 10.32 12.31 -9.57
C PHE A 400 9.33 13.31 -10.19
N ARG A 401 8.03 13.23 -9.86
CA ARG A 401 7.04 14.18 -10.38
C ARG A 401 7.31 15.60 -9.88
N THR A 402 7.55 15.75 -8.57
CA THR A 402 7.85 17.07 -7.98
C THR A 402 9.15 17.63 -8.55
N PHE A 403 10.15 16.77 -8.74
CA PHE A 403 11.39 17.09 -9.43
C PHE A 403 11.15 17.57 -10.87
N TRP A 404 10.47 16.75 -11.68
CA TRP A 404 10.15 17.07 -13.06
C TRP A 404 9.34 18.37 -13.17
N LYS A 405 8.34 18.55 -12.31
CA LYS A 405 7.50 19.75 -12.29
C LYS A 405 8.32 21.01 -12.00
N GLY A 406 9.32 20.95 -11.12
CA GLY A 406 10.21 22.10 -10.92
C GLY A 406 11.10 22.39 -12.14
N LEU A 407 11.39 21.41 -12.99
CA LEU A 407 12.16 21.58 -14.22
C LEU A 407 11.30 22.09 -15.39
N SER A 408 10.08 21.55 -15.57
CA SER A 408 9.22 21.87 -16.71
C SER A 408 8.13 22.91 -16.42
N GLY A 409 7.80 23.13 -15.15
CA GLY A 409 6.67 23.95 -14.70
C GLY A 409 7.00 25.43 -14.49
N THR A 410 6.14 26.11 -13.72
CA THR A 410 6.21 27.55 -13.51
C THR A 410 7.44 27.98 -12.71
N ASN A 411 7.65 29.28 -12.54
CA ASN A 411 8.68 29.79 -11.63
C ASN A 411 8.35 29.46 -10.16
N ASP A 412 7.08 29.29 -9.81
CA ASP A 412 6.69 28.87 -8.46
C ASP A 412 7.05 27.42 -8.21
N ASP A 413 6.77 26.52 -9.16
CA ASP A 413 7.18 25.11 -9.09
C ASP A 413 8.71 24.97 -8.97
N TYR A 414 9.46 25.85 -9.64
CA TYR A 414 10.91 25.90 -9.53
C TYR A 414 11.39 26.36 -8.16
N ARG A 415 10.84 27.46 -7.63
CA ARG A 415 11.21 27.99 -6.31
C ARG A 415 10.90 26.96 -5.22
N ALA A 416 9.73 26.34 -5.31
CA ALA A 416 9.34 25.19 -4.52
C ALA A 416 10.38 24.06 -4.58
N ALA A 417 10.87 23.75 -5.79
CA ALA A 417 11.87 22.71 -5.97
C ALA A 417 13.22 23.07 -5.34
N LEU A 418 13.68 24.31 -5.51
CA LEU A 418 14.95 24.79 -4.96
C LEU A 418 14.99 24.76 -3.42
N LYS A 419 13.87 25.07 -2.74
CA LYS A 419 13.77 24.93 -1.27
C LYS A 419 14.04 23.50 -0.82
N SER A 420 13.62 22.50 -1.59
CA SER A 420 13.92 21.11 -1.26
C SER A 420 15.36 20.72 -1.60
N VAL A 421 16.08 21.45 -2.46
CA VAL A 421 17.52 21.25 -2.66
C VAL A 421 18.31 21.74 -1.43
N GLU A 422 17.80 22.72 -0.69
CA GLU A 422 18.43 23.15 0.57
C GLU A 422 18.49 22.05 1.62
N VAL A 423 17.65 21.02 1.50
CA VAL A 423 17.69 19.84 2.35
C VAL A 423 19.04 19.10 2.29
N PHE A 424 19.78 19.26 1.20
CA PHE A 424 21.11 18.69 1.04
C PHE A 424 22.16 19.32 1.98
N ASN A 425 21.89 20.49 2.53
CA ASN A 425 22.73 21.05 3.60
C ASN A 425 22.72 20.16 4.84
N VAL A 426 21.58 19.53 5.17
CA VAL A 426 21.47 18.55 6.27
C VAL A 426 22.39 17.35 6.02
N LEU A 427 22.54 16.97 4.75
CA LEU A 427 23.43 15.87 4.32
C LEU A 427 24.89 16.29 4.15
N LYS A 428 25.25 17.54 4.48
CA LYS A 428 26.59 18.13 4.23
C LYS A 428 27.02 17.98 2.76
N MET A 429 26.07 18.17 1.85
CA MET A 429 26.32 18.23 0.42
C MET A 429 26.32 19.69 -0.03
N ASP A 430 27.02 19.99 -1.12
CA ASP A 430 27.09 21.35 -1.66
C ASP A 430 25.76 21.72 -2.34
N ALA A 431 24.84 22.25 -1.54
CA ALA A 431 23.51 22.64 -2.02
C ALA A 431 23.60 23.70 -3.13
N LYS A 432 24.57 24.62 -3.07
CA LYS A 432 24.77 25.65 -4.10
C LYS A 432 25.13 25.02 -5.44
N LYS A 433 26.05 24.05 -5.45
CA LYS A 433 26.40 23.29 -6.66
C LYS A 433 25.20 22.51 -7.21
N LEU A 434 24.42 21.87 -6.35
CA LEU A 434 23.22 21.12 -6.76
C LEU A 434 22.11 22.04 -7.30
N GLN A 435 21.89 23.20 -6.69
CA GLN A 435 20.96 24.23 -7.19
C GLN A 435 21.41 24.73 -8.57
N GLY A 436 22.71 24.99 -8.76
CA GLY A 436 23.28 25.33 -10.06
C GLY A 436 22.99 24.27 -11.12
N ARG A 437 23.26 22.99 -10.80
CA ARG A 437 22.95 21.88 -11.70
C ARG A 437 21.45 21.75 -12.00
N TYR A 438 20.59 21.98 -11.01
CA TYR A 438 19.14 21.96 -11.20
C TYR A 438 18.67 23.08 -12.15
N ALA A 439 19.25 24.28 -12.04
CA ALA A 439 19.00 25.40 -12.94
C ALA A 439 19.40 25.09 -14.39
N GLU A 440 20.56 24.45 -14.58
CA GLU A 440 21.02 23.96 -15.89
C GLU A 440 20.03 22.95 -16.47
N LEU A 441 19.57 21.98 -15.67
CA LEU A 441 18.59 20.99 -16.09
C LEU A 441 17.27 21.63 -16.50
N ARG A 442 16.77 22.61 -15.73
CA ARG A 442 15.55 23.36 -16.08
C ARG A 442 15.70 24.03 -17.43
N THR A 443 16.81 24.71 -17.65
CA THR A 443 17.10 25.41 -18.91
C THR A 443 17.16 24.43 -20.09
N TYR A 444 17.80 23.26 -19.89
CA TYR A 444 17.84 22.19 -20.88
C TYR A 444 16.44 21.67 -21.21
N VAL A 445 15.64 21.30 -20.19
CA VAL A 445 14.27 20.79 -20.36
C VAL A 445 13.41 21.81 -21.11
N GLN A 446 13.38 23.07 -20.66
CA GLN A 446 12.60 24.12 -21.31
C GLN A 446 13.02 24.35 -22.76
N LYS A 447 14.32 24.24 -23.08
CA LYS A 447 14.81 24.34 -24.45
C LYS A 447 14.32 23.18 -25.33
N GLN A 448 14.35 21.93 -24.83
CA GLN A 448 13.92 20.76 -25.59
C GLN A 448 12.41 20.76 -25.86
N PHE A 449 11.62 21.28 -24.93
CA PHE A 449 10.16 21.38 -25.07
C PHE A 449 9.70 22.62 -25.84
N LYS A 450 10.59 23.54 -26.21
CA LYS A 450 10.23 24.74 -26.96
C LYS A 450 9.80 24.38 -28.39
N GLY A 451 8.52 24.57 -28.69
CA GLY A 451 7.96 24.28 -30.02
C GLY A 451 7.72 22.80 -30.30
N ILE A 452 7.80 21.94 -29.27
CA ILE A 452 7.54 20.50 -29.39
C ILE A 452 6.10 20.22 -29.83
N ASP A 453 5.16 21.09 -29.45
CA ASP A 453 3.75 21.07 -29.82
C ASP A 453 3.51 21.18 -31.34
N LYS A 454 4.50 21.69 -32.09
CA LYS A 454 4.45 21.80 -33.54
C LYS A 454 4.93 20.54 -34.27
N LEU A 455 5.46 19.56 -33.55
CA LEU A 455 5.95 18.31 -34.13
C LEU A 455 4.85 17.24 -34.15
N PRO A 456 4.94 16.21 -35.01
CA PRO A 456 4.09 15.03 -34.95
C PRO A 456 4.19 14.32 -33.58
N GLU A 457 3.08 13.76 -33.07
CA GLU A 457 2.99 13.13 -31.74
C GLU A 457 4.09 12.08 -31.47
N ALA A 458 4.46 11.29 -32.49
CA ALA A 458 5.52 10.29 -32.38
C ALA A 458 6.90 10.91 -32.08
N GLU A 459 7.19 12.07 -32.67
CA GLU A 459 8.43 12.81 -32.42
C GLU A 459 8.41 13.48 -31.05
N GLN A 460 7.26 14.03 -30.64
CA GLN A 460 7.08 14.57 -29.29
C GLN A 460 7.41 13.51 -28.24
N LYS A 461 6.79 12.32 -28.34
CA LYS A 461 7.03 11.19 -27.43
C LYS A 461 8.50 10.75 -27.39
N LYS A 462 9.19 10.78 -28.53
CA LYS A 462 10.62 10.45 -28.60
C LYS A 462 11.49 11.46 -27.84
N ILE A 463 11.21 12.76 -28.00
CA ILE A 463 11.92 13.84 -27.30
C ILE A 463 11.61 13.76 -25.80
N GLU A 464 10.34 13.62 -25.42
CA GLU A 464 9.90 13.46 -24.03
C GLU A 464 10.65 12.32 -23.34
N LEU A 465 10.68 11.14 -23.95
CA LEU A 465 11.38 9.97 -23.42
C LEU A 465 12.89 10.22 -23.27
N ALA A 466 13.52 10.87 -24.23
CA ALA A 466 14.96 11.18 -24.18
C ALA A 466 15.28 12.15 -23.04
N VAL A 467 14.51 13.23 -22.89
CA VAL A 467 14.68 14.20 -21.81
C VAL A 467 14.42 13.56 -20.46
N GLN A 468 13.35 12.77 -20.33
CA GLN A 468 13.05 12.04 -19.09
C GLN A 468 14.18 11.07 -18.70
N THR A 469 14.71 10.33 -19.66
CA THR A 469 15.84 9.40 -19.43
C THR A 469 17.07 10.14 -18.92
N TYR A 470 17.38 11.31 -19.50
CA TYR A 470 18.50 12.13 -19.06
C TYR A 470 18.28 12.70 -17.66
N VAL A 471 17.10 13.27 -17.39
CA VAL A 471 16.75 13.84 -16.09
C VAL A 471 16.74 12.78 -14.99
N GLU A 472 16.21 11.59 -15.24
CA GLU A 472 16.20 10.51 -14.26
C GLU A 472 17.61 9.97 -14.00
N LYS A 473 18.49 9.92 -15.00
CA LYS A 473 19.91 9.59 -14.80
C LYS A 473 20.59 10.57 -13.84
N GLU A 474 20.34 11.86 -14.01
CA GLU A 474 20.87 12.90 -13.12
C GLU A 474 20.30 12.78 -11.71
N ARG A 475 18.98 12.62 -11.58
CA ARG A 475 18.32 12.41 -10.28
C ARG A 475 18.86 11.17 -9.56
N LYS A 476 19.03 10.06 -10.27
CA LYS A 476 19.58 8.82 -9.72
C LYS A 476 21.01 9.03 -9.20
N THR A 477 21.83 9.79 -9.92
CA THR A 477 23.18 10.16 -9.45
C THR A 477 23.11 10.93 -8.13
N TRP A 478 22.13 11.82 -7.96
CA TRP A 478 21.95 12.56 -6.71
C TRP A 478 21.47 11.66 -5.57
N LEU A 479 20.55 10.75 -5.86
CA LEU A 479 20.09 9.73 -4.90
C LEU A 479 21.25 8.82 -4.47
N ASP A 480 22.09 8.38 -5.40
CA ASP A 480 23.24 7.53 -5.11
C ASP A 480 24.26 8.24 -4.22
N ASN A 481 24.57 9.50 -4.52
CA ASN A 481 25.51 10.31 -3.74
C ASN A 481 24.98 10.73 -2.36
N SER A 482 23.66 10.72 -2.17
CA SER A 482 23.01 11.11 -0.92
C SER A 482 22.67 9.93 -0.02
N TYR A 483 22.53 8.72 -0.58
CA TYR A 483 21.95 7.60 0.16
C TYR A 483 22.73 7.21 1.42
N GLU A 484 24.04 7.04 1.34
CA GLU A 484 24.85 6.75 2.55
C GLU A 484 24.82 7.94 3.53
N LYS A 485 24.89 9.17 3.01
CA LYS A 485 24.85 10.40 3.82
C LYS A 485 23.50 10.60 4.53
N ALA A 486 22.42 10.06 3.95
CA ALA A 486 21.08 10.10 4.51
C ALA A 486 20.98 9.35 5.85
N ALA A 487 21.98 8.55 6.22
CA ALA A 487 22.06 7.99 7.57
C ALA A 487 22.10 9.07 8.66
N ARG A 488 22.41 10.34 8.34
CA ARG A 488 22.30 11.46 9.29
C ARG A 488 20.86 11.86 9.63
N LEU A 489 19.89 11.35 8.87
CA LEU A 489 18.48 11.66 9.01
C LEU A 489 17.77 10.67 9.94
N THR A 490 16.56 11.02 10.33
CA THR A 490 15.66 10.05 10.97
C THR A 490 15.38 8.88 10.02
N PHE A 491 15.01 7.72 10.57
CA PHE A 491 14.71 6.55 9.75
C PHE A 491 13.55 6.78 8.76
N PRO A 492 12.44 7.45 9.12
CA PRO A 492 11.39 7.80 8.15
C PRO A 492 11.90 8.59 6.94
N GLU A 493 12.79 9.56 7.14
CA GLU A 493 13.39 10.34 6.06
C GLU A 493 14.35 9.50 5.22
N PHE A 494 15.16 8.64 5.87
CA PHE A 494 16.03 7.70 5.18
C PHE A 494 15.23 6.73 4.29
N VAL A 495 14.12 6.18 4.80
CA VAL A 495 13.23 5.28 4.04
C VAL A 495 12.71 5.95 2.78
N ARG A 496 12.41 7.26 2.79
CA ARG A 496 11.98 7.99 1.58
C ARG A 496 13.05 7.96 0.49
N ILE A 497 14.31 8.21 0.86
CA ILE A 497 15.44 8.16 -0.08
C ILE A 497 15.71 6.73 -0.52
N GLY A 498 15.68 5.77 0.41
CA GLY A 498 15.85 4.35 0.14
C GLY A 498 14.80 3.78 -0.82
N HIS A 499 13.53 4.14 -0.66
CA HIS A 499 12.45 3.77 -1.58
C HIS A 499 12.67 4.34 -2.98
N ALA A 500 12.97 5.64 -3.06
CA ALA A 500 13.22 6.30 -4.33
C ALA A 500 14.40 5.66 -5.08
N LYS A 501 15.42 5.17 -4.35
CA LYS A 501 16.60 4.51 -4.92
C LYS A 501 16.36 3.03 -5.28
N LYS A 502 15.77 2.24 -4.38
CA LYS A 502 15.75 0.76 -4.47
C LYS A 502 14.44 0.18 -5.00
N ALA A 503 13.31 0.78 -4.67
CA ALA A 503 12.00 0.12 -4.82
C ALA A 503 11.13 0.72 -5.92
N GLY A 504 11.45 1.93 -6.42
CA GLY A 504 10.57 2.65 -7.36
C GLY A 504 9.18 2.98 -6.79
N GLY A 505 8.93 2.70 -5.50
CA GLY A 505 7.66 2.94 -4.82
C GLY A 505 7.51 4.39 -4.36
N ALA A 506 6.28 4.75 -3.96
CA ALA A 506 5.98 6.07 -3.44
C ALA A 506 6.83 6.38 -2.19
N PRO A 507 7.69 7.41 -2.22
CA PRO A 507 8.45 7.81 -1.05
C PRO A 507 7.53 8.28 0.06
N GLY A 508 7.82 7.89 1.30
CA GLY A 508 7.08 8.36 2.48
C GLY A 508 5.87 7.51 2.82
N TYR A 509 5.77 6.33 2.21
CA TYR A 509 4.69 5.37 2.40
C TYR A 509 4.31 5.14 3.87
N LEU A 510 5.28 4.83 4.75
CA LEU A 510 4.98 4.67 6.18
C LEU A 510 4.53 5.96 6.86
N SER A 511 5.09 7.12 6.48
CA SER A 511 4.60 8.40 7.00
C SER A 511 3.14 8.62 6.61
N PHE A 512 2.72 8.24 5.39
CA PHE A 512 1.30 8.32 5.00
C PHE A 512 0.42 7.40 5.82
N ILE A 513 0.84 6.15 6.07
CA ILE A 513 0.10 5.24 6.94
C ILE A 513 0.02 5.81 8.36
N ALA A 514 1.12 6.34 8.90
CA ALA A 514 1.15 6.95 10.22
C ALA A 514 0.24 8.19 10.31
N VAL A 515 0.16 9.00 9.26
CA VAL A 515 -0.82 10.10 9.14
C VAL A 515 -2.25 9.55 9.19
N LYS A 516 -2.53 8.46 8.45
CA LYS A 516 -3.86 7.82 8.42
C LYS A 516 -4.25 7.27 9.79
N TYR A 517 -3.28 6.73 10.52
CA TYR A 517 -3.43 6.37 11.93
C TYR A 517 -3.85 7.59 12.76
N VAL A 518 -3.07 8.68 12.76
CA VAL A 518 -3.37 9.89 13.55
C VAL A 518 -4.74 10.46 13.19
N GLU A 519 -5.12 10.42 11.91
CA GLU A 519 -6.41 10.86 11.42
C GLU A 519 -7.57 10.04 12.01
N LEU A 520 -7.46 8.71 11.98
CA LEU A 520 -8.48 7.82 12.55
C LEU A 520 -8.69 8.08 14.04
N GLU A 521 -7.59 8.17 14.78
CA GLU A 521 -7.63 8.35 16.24
C GLU A 521 -8.13 9.74 16.63
N LYS A 522 -7.77 10.78 15.87
CA LYS A 522 -8.32 12.14 16.07
C LYS A 522 -9.84 12.18 15.87
N LYS A 523 -10.37 11.37 14.95
CA LYS A 523 -11.78 11.42 14.54
C LYS A 523 -12.68 10.48 15.33
N LEU A 524 -12.18 9.30 15.70
CA LEU A 524 -12.96 8.23 16.32
C LEU A 524 -12.57 7.98 17.78
N GLY A 525 -11.68 8.82 18.33
CA GLY A 525 -11.15 8.66 19.68
C GLY A 525 -9.89 7.80 19.69
N HIS A 526 -9.06 8.03 20.71
CA HIS A 526 -7.77 7.36 20.89
C HIS A 526 -7.90 5.87 21.23
N ALA A 527 -7.01 5.06 20.68
CA ALA A 527 -6.98 3.60 20.70
C ALA A 527 -8.21 2.91 20.09
N THR A 528 -9.09 3.63 19.38
CA THR A 528 -10.38 3.08 18.95
C THR A 528 -10.19 2.14 17.77
N CYS A 529 -9.56 2.62 16.70
CA CYS A 529 -9.44 1.87 15.45
C CYS A 529 -8.08 1.19 15.27
N THR A 530 -7.10 1.61 16.06
CA THR A 530 -5.69 1.29 15.86
C THR A 530 -4.96 1.05 17.20
N GLU A 531 -3.73 0.55 17.15
CA GLU A 531 -2.90 0.27 18.34
C GLU A 531 -2.17 1.51 18.85
N ASP A 532 -2.04 1.69 20.17
CA ASP A 532 -1.43 2.89 20.79
C ASP A 532 0.00 3.22 20.32
N LYS A 533 0.78 2.20 19.92
CA LYS A 533 2.20 2.33 19.55
C LYS A 533 2.48 2.15 18.06
N TYR A 534 1.51 2.44 17.20
CA TYR A 534 1.67 2.18 15.78
C TYR A 534 2.81 3.00 15.14
N LEU A 535 3.87 2.31 14.68
CA LEU A 535 5.05 2.89 14.01
C LEU A 535 5.81 3.97 14.83
N LYS A 536 5.88 3.80 16.15
CA LYS A 536 6.59 4.71 17.07
C LYS A 536 7.16 3.94 18.26
N PHE A 537 8.44 4.17 18.59
CA PHE A 537 9.09 3.64 19.79
C PHE A 537 8.57 4.30 21.08
#